data_AF-A0AAW9VEJ1-F1
#
_entry.id   AF-A0AAW9VEJ1-F1
#
_cell.length_a   1.000
_cell.length_b   1.000
_cell.length_c   1.000
_cell.angle_alpha   90.00
_cell.angle_beta   90.00
_cell.angle_gamma   90.00
#
_symmetry.space_group_name_H-M   'P 1'
#
loop_
_entity.id
_entity.type
_entity.pdbx_description
1 polymer ?
#
loop_
_entity_poly.entity_id
_entity_poly.type
_entity_poly.pdbx_seq_one_letter_code
_entity_poly.pdbx_strand_id
1 'polypeptide(L)'
;MKLTHLSLRTSTVELKDVPQGAIIKNAMEFIYQMGIGKPRDYWILDIVTQDNTRYRSEPMYDCSIDETGSLTEGHVIVGVNGESKRIYTVLDSGDRCSDSMNQVWL
;
A
#
# COMPACT_ATOMS: atom_id res chain seq x y z
N MET A 1 -2.04 4.08 11.79
CA MET A 1 -2.10 3.67 10.37
C MET A 1 -1.89 2.17 10.30
N LYS A 2 -2.74 1.43 9.57
CA LYS A 2 -2.61 0.00 9.34
C LYS A 2 -2.53 -0.27 7.85
N LEU A 3 -1.40 -0.80 7.40
CA LEU A 3 -1.17 -1.20 6.01
C LEU A 3 -1.29 -2.72 5.90
N THR A 4 -2.02 -3.20 4.90
CA THR A 4 -2.20 -4.61 4.60
C THR A 4 -1.89 -4.86 3.13
N HIS A 5 -1.07 -5.88 2.86
CA HIS A 5 -0.83 -6.41 1.52
C HIS A 5 -1.49 -7.80 1.43
N LEU A 6 -2.19 -8.02 0.32
CA LEU A 6 -2.88 -9.27 0.01
C LEU A 6 -2.32 -9.82 -1.31
N SER A 7 -1.76 -11.02 -1.23
CA SER A 7 -1.22 -11.77 -2.36
C SER A 7 -1.29 -13.26 -2.01
N LEU A 8 -0.20 -14.01 -2.19
CA LEU A 8 -0.08 -15.40 -1.72
C LEU A 8 -0.30 -15.53 -0.20
N ARG A 9 0.20 -14.56 0.58
CA ARG A 9 -0.05 -14.47 2.02
C ARG A 9 -0.39 -13.05 2.41
N THR A 10 -1.40 -12.92 3.27
CA THR A 10 -1.72 -11.63 3.90
C THR A 10 -0.59 -11.21 4.82
N SER A 11 -0.09 -10.00 4.60
CA SER A 11 0.87 -9.34 5.48
C SER A 11 0.27 -8.04 6.00
N THR A 12 0.54 -7.68 7.24
CA THR A 12 -0.07 -6.50 7.87
C THR A 12 0.91 -5.87 8.83
N VAL A 13 1.00 -4.54 8.78
CA VAL A 13 1.71 -3.74 9.78
C VAL A 13 0.82 -2.63 10.32
N GLU A 14 0.95 -2.37 11.62
CA GLU A 14 0.37 -1.20 12.27
C GLU A 14 1.47 -0.24 12.71
N LEU A 15 1.36 1.01 12.26
CA LEU A 15 2.27 2.11 12.57
C LEU A 15 1.49 3.15 13.37
N LYS A 16 1.99 3.49 14.54
CA LYS A 16 1.39 4.48 15.44
C LYS A 16 2.11 5.81 15.34
N ASP A 17 1.37 6.89 15.61
CA ASP A 17 1.91 8.25 15.72
C ASP A 17 2.76 8.69 14.52
N VAL A 18 2.32 8.34 13.30
CA VAL A 18 3.03 8.67 12.05
C VAL A 18 2.87 10.17 11.74
N PRO A 19 3.94 10.97 11.77
CA PRO A 19 3.86 12.41 11.47
C PRO A 19 3.61 12.68 9.98
N GLN A 20 3.10 13.87 9.67
CA GLN A 20 2.99 14.33 8.29
C GLN A 20 4.37 14.36 7.60
N GLY A 21 4.43 13.83 6.37
CA GLY A 21 5.65 13.80 5.56
C GLY A 21 6.69 12.77 6.01
N ALA A 22 6.38 11.93 7.01
CA ALA A 22 7.30 10.90 7.46
C ALA A 22 7.56 9.85 6.37
N ILE A 23 8.83 9.45 6.25
CA ILE A 23 9.28 8.34 5.40
C ILE A 23 9.75 7.22 6.32
N ILE A 24 9.02 6.10 6.31
CA ILE A 24 9.33 4.93 7.14
C ILE A 24 9.91 3.86 6.21
N LYS A 25 11.21 3.63 6.34
CA LYS A 25 11.92 2.59 5.57
C LYS A 25 11.66 1.22 6.19
N ASN A 26 11.61 0.17 5.36
CA ASN A 26 11.40 -1.21 5.79
C ASN A 26 10.18 -1.38 6.72
N ALA A 27 9.10 -0.64 6.42
CA ALA A 27 7.90 -0.61 7.25
C ALA A 27 7.19 -1.97 7.33
N MET A 28 7.31 -2.79 6.29
CA MET A 28 6.68 -4.11 6.22
C MET A 28 7.51 -5.03 5.32
N GLU A 29 7.59 -6.31 5.72
CA GLU A 29 8.04 -7.40 4.86
C GLU A 29 6.82 -8.24 4.48
N PHE A 30 6.77 -8.72 3.23
CA PHE A 30 5.65 -9.49 2.71
C PHE A 30 6.09 -10.44 1.60
N ILE A 31 5.26 -11.44 1.33
CA ILE A 31 5.51 -12.44 0.29
C ILE A 31 4.51 -12.21 -0.84
N TYR A 32 5.03 -12.03 -2.04
CA TYR A 32 4.25 -11.93 -3.27
C TYR A 32 4.60 -13.07 -4.23
N GLN A 33 3.75 -13.30 -5.20
CA GLN A 33 3.96 -14.34 -6.21
C GLN A 33 4.45 -13.70 -7.51
N MET A 34 5.53 -14.27 -8.08
CA MET A 34 5.95 -14.03 -9.45
C MET A 34 5.60 -15.27 -10.29
N GLY A 35 5.39 -15.13 -11.61
CA GLY A 35 5.12 -16.28 -12.47
C GLY A 35 3.83 -16.22 -13.28
N ILE A 36 3.61 -17.32 -14.00
CA ILE A 36 2.45 -17.56 -14.86
C ILE A 36 1.15 -17.51 -14.04
N GLY A 37 0.17 -16.74 -14.52
CA GLY A 37 -1.16 -16.63 -13.92
C GLY A 37 -1.60 -15.21 -13.56
N LYS A 38 -0.73 -14.21 -13.78
CA LYS A 38 -0.98 -12.79 -13.41
C LYS A 38 -1.41 -12.67 -11.93
N PRO A 39 -0.56 -13.14 -10.98
CA PRO A 39 -0.85 -12.96 -9.56
C PRO A 39 -1.11 -11.48 -9.27
N ARG A 40 -2.06 -11.23 -8.38
CA ARG A 40 -2.49 -9.87 -8.03
C ARG A 40 -2.04 -9.51 -6.63
N ASP A 41 -1.51 -8.30 -6.49
CA ASP A 41 -1.25 -7.69 -5.20
C ASP A 41 -2.25 -6.58 -4.94
N TYR A 42 -2.94 -6.70 -3.81
CA TYR A 42 -3.88 -5.67 -3.34
C TYR A 42 -3.34 -4.99 -2.10
N TRP A 43 -3.56 -3.67 -2.04
CA TRP A 43 -3.09 -2.82 -0.97
C TRP A 43 -4.27 -2.20 -0.25
N ILE A 44 -4.36 -2.44 1.05
CA ILE A 44 -5.38 -1.85 1.91
C ILE A 44 -4.68 -0.98 2.93
N LEU A 45 -5.06 0.30 2.96
CA LEU A 45 -4.59 1.24 3.95
C LEU A 45 -5.75 1.77 4.77
N ASP A 46 -5.60 1.68 6.09
CA ASP A 46 -6.56 2.16 7.07
C ASP A 46 -5.87 3.20 7.98
N ILE A 47 -6.38 4.42 8.00
CA ILE A 47 -5.80 5.54 8.72
C ILE A 47 -6.84 6.06 9.70
N VAL A 48 -6.44 6.18 10.96
CA VAL A 48 -7.17 6.95 11.96
C VAL A 48 -6.33 8.18 12.27
N THR A 49 -6.88 9.36 12.03
CA THR A 49 -6.24 10.65 12.30
C THR A 49 -6.45 11.05 13.76
N GLN A 50 -5.72 12.08 14.22
CA GLN A 50 -5.75 12.53 15.63
C GLN A 50 -7.13 13.02 16.09
N ASP A 51 -7.95 13.50 15.16
CA ASP A 51 -9.35 13.90 15.38
C ASP A 51 -10.34 12.72 15.32
N ASN A 52 -9.84 11.48 15.31
CA ASN A 52 -10.60 10.23 15.15
C ASN A 52 -11.32 10.07 13.80
N THR A 53 -11.01 10.89 12.79
CA THR A 53 -11.50 10.63 11.44
C THR A 53 -10.81 9.39 10.87
N ARG A 54 -11.59 8.49 10.26
CA ARG A 54 -11.06 7.26 9.64
C ARG A 54 -11.12 7.35 8.13
N TYR A 55 -10.02 7.01 7.48
CA TYR A 55 -9.91 6.88 6.03
C TYR A 55 -9.47 5.48 5.65
N ARG A 56 -10.05 4.93 4.59
CA ARG A 56 -9.68 3.63 4.06
C ARG A 56 -9.55 3.66 2.54
N SER A 57 -8.53 3.02 2.00
CA SER A 57 -8.44 2.79 0.54
C SER A 57 -9.56 1.87 0.05
N GLU A 58 -9.79 1.86 -1.26
CA GLU A 58 -10.68 0.88 -1.88
C GLU A 58 -10.24 -0.57 -1.54
N PRO A 59 -11.17 -1.47 -1.18
CA PRO A 59 -10.83 -2.83 -0.75
C PRO A 59 -10.07 -3.67 -1.79
N MET A 60 -10.20 -3.32 -3.07
CA MET A 60 -9.59 -4.02 -4.20
C MET A 60 -8.62 -3.14 -4.99
N TYR A 61 -8.00 -2.16 -4.32
CA TYR A 61 -6.93 -1.37 -4.94
C TYR A 61 -5.75 -2.28 -5.32
N ASP A 62 -5.66 -2.57 -6.62
CA ASP A 62 -4.68 -3.46 -7.24
C ASP A 62 -3.48 -2.64 -7.71
N CYS A 63 -2.31 -3.03 -7.22
CA CYS A 63 -1.04 -2.61 -7.80
C CYS A 63 -0.05 -3.76 -7.66
N SER A 64 -0.06 -4.61 -8.68
CA SER A 64 0.67 -5.88 -8.71
C SER A 64 2.13 -5.70 -9.10
N ILE A 65 3.01 -6.43 -8.43
CA ILE A 65 4.44 -6.48 -8.75
C ILE A 65 4.60 -7.38 -9.98
N ASP A 66 4.99 -6.81 -11.12
CA ASP A 66 5.04 -7.51 -12.40
C ASP A 66 6.40 -8.13 -12.73
N GLU A 67 6.40 -9.12 -13.65
CA GLU A 67 7.59 -9.88 -14.06
C GLU A 67 8.57 -9.11 -14.95
N THR A 68 8.38 -7.80 -15.22
CA THR A 68 9.09 -7.07 -16.31
C THR A 68 10.59 -6.84 -16.10
N GLY A 69 11.22 -7.64 -15.24
CA GLY A 69 12.55 -8.16 -15.54
C GLY A 69 13.70 -7.38 -14.92
N SER A 70 13.42 -6.38 -14.10
CA SER A 70 14.45 -5.84 -13.22
C SER A 70 14.47 -6.65 -11.93
N LEU A 71 15.45 -7.56 -11.83
CA LEU A 71 15.88 -8.20 -10.57
C LEU A 71 16.33 -7.20 -9.50
N THR A 72 16.21 -5.89 -9.78
CA THR A 72 16.50 -4.80 -8.87
C THR A 72 15.31 -4.61 -7.94
N GLU A 73 15.20 -5.58 -7.03
CA GLU A 73 14.74 -5.44 -5.66
C GLU A 73 13.21 -5.41 -5.43
N GLY A 74 12.79 -6.06 -4.34
CA GLY A 74 11.40 -6.20 -3.93
C GLY A 74 10.93 -5.00 -3.11
N HIS A 75 11.30 -3.78 -3.51
CA HIS A 75 10.87 -2.59 -2.79
C HIS A 75 9.57 -2.05 -3.37
N VAL A 76 8.72 -1.61 -2.47
CA VAL A 76 7.48 -0.93 -2.80
C VAL A 76 7.38 0.29 -1.93
N ILE A 77 7.12 1.44 -2.56
CA ILE A 77 6.77 2.65 -1.84
C ILE A 77 5.25 2.73 -1.82
N VAL A 78 4.67 2.60 -0.63
CA VAL A 78 3.27 2.94 -0.40
C VAL A 78 3.23 4.31 0.26
N GLY A 79 2.47 5.23 -0.32
CA GLY A 79 2.30 6.55 0.25
C GLY A 79 0.87 7.04 0.20
N VAL A 80 0.65 8.13 0.92
CA VAL A 80 -0.66 8.77 1.09
C VAL A 80 -0.53 10.24 0.84
N ASN A 81 -1.47 10.77 0.07
CA ASN A 81 -1.70 12.20 0.01
C ASN A 81 -3.04 12.50 0.71
N GLY A 82 -2.96 13.15 1.87
CA GLY A 82 -4.14 13.50 2.67
C GLY A 82 -5.00 14.61 2.04
N GLU A 83 -4.41 15.52 1.26
CA GLU A 83 -5.13 16.61 0.59
C GLU A 83 -6.01 16.08 -0.54
N SER A 84 -5.44 15.24 -1.40
CA SER A 84 -6.20 14.60 -2.49
C SER A 84 -6.94 13.32 -2.04
N LYS A 85 -6.75 12.89 -0.78
CA LYS A 85 -7.28 11.64 -0.22
C LYS A 85 -6.98 10.45 -1.13
N ARG A 86 -5.69 10.23 -1.44
CA ARG A 86 -5.25 9.15 -2.32
C ARG A 86 -4.18 8.29 -1.67
N ILE A 87 -4.26 6.99 -1.95
CA ILE A 87 -3.14 6.06 -1.83
C ILE A 87 -2.39 6.03 -3.15
N TYR A 88 -1.08 5.85 -3.10
CA TYR A 88 -0.27 5.53 -4.27
C TYR A 88 0.73 4.43 -3.93
N THR A 89 1.02 3.62 -4.95
CA THR A 89 2.01 2.55 -4.89
C THR A 89 2.99 2.77 -6.03
N VAL A 90 4.27 2.82 -5.71
CA VAL A 90 5.36 2.89 -6.72
C VAL A 90 6.16 1.61 -6.61
N LEU A 91 6.35 0.96 -7.76
CA LEU A 91 7.07 -0.29 -7.91
C LEU A 91 8.46 -0.03 -8.50
N ASP A 92 9.42 -0.90 -8.22
CA ASP A 92 10.78 -0.79 -8.75
C ASP A 92 10.85 -0.93 -10.28
N SER A 93 9.84 -1.55 -10.92
CA SER A 93 9.67 -1.54 -12.39
C SER A 93 9.42 -0.14 -12.97
N GLY A 94 9.15 0.86 -12.12
CA GLY A 94 8.78 2.21 -12.50
C GLY A 94 7.27 2.41 -12.61
N ASP A 95 6.49 1.34 -12.49
CA ASP A 95 5.03 1.38 -12.49
C ASP A 95 4.49 2.12 -11.26
N ARG A 96 3.39 2.84 -11.51
CA ARG A 96 2.75 3.68 -10.50
C ARG A 96 1.25 3.49 -10.56
N CYS A 97 0.68 3.04 -9.46
CA CYS A 97 -0.76 2.97 -9.27
C CYS A 97 -1.19 4.02 -8.24
N SER A 98 -2.43 4.47 -8.33
CA SER A 98 -3.03 5.30 -7.29
C SER A 98 -4.53 5.15 -7.30
N ASP A 99 -5.14 5.31 -6.13
CA ASP A 99 -6.59 5.25 -5.98
C ASP A 99 -7.08 6.17 -4.85
N SER A 100 -8.38 6.42 -4.82
CA SER A 100 -9.02 7.19 -3.76
C SER A 100 -9.01 6.47 -2.41
N MET A 101 -9.03 7.27 -1.37
CA MET A 101 -9.35 6.87 -0.02
C MET A 101 -10.67 7.51 0.38
N ASN A 102 -11.54 6.71 0.96
CA ASN A 102 -12.84 7.15 1.44
C ASN A 102 -12.79 7.39 2.94
N GLN A 103 -13.46 8.46 3.37
CA GLN A 103 -13.80 8.59 4.78
C GLN A 103 -14.83 7.52 5.13
N VAL A 104 -14.58 6.79 6.22
CA VAL A 104 -15.47 5.73 6.71
C VAL A 104 -15.87 6.03 8.14
N TRP A 105 -17.10 5.66 8.50
CA TRP A 105 -17.61 5.78 9.86
C TRP A 105 -17.23 4.53 10.66
N LEU A 106 -16.90 4.72 11.94
CA LEU A 106 -16.61 3.62 12.88
C LEU A 106 -17.88 2.87 13.28
#